data_AF-A0A5M6DP61-F1
#
_entry.id   AF-A0A5M6DP61-F1
#
_cell.length_a   1.000
_cell.length_b   1.000
_cell.length_c   1.000
_cell.angle_alpha   90.00
_cell.angle_beta   90.00
_cell.angle_gamma   90.00
#
_symmetry.space_group_name_H-M   'P 1'
#
loop_
_entity.id
_entity.type
_entity.pdbx_description
1 polymer ?
#
loop_
_entity_poly.entity_id
_entity_poly.type
_entity_poly.pdbx_seq_one_letter_code
_entity_poly.pdbx_strand_id
1 'polypeptide(L)'
;MKPNHKGTAQLFQNPFLEKLTRTHIAVPISIFIIIAIGLIAYGFTHGFITVLSAIGLFFSGWFIFTFIEYIAHRFLFHMDTDTDVKKNIQYTFHGNHHEYPKDKERLAMPPIMSLFISSLFFFVFKLIFGQFVFGIVSGLLFGYAVYLFVHYAVHAYAPPKNFLKILWVHHSIHHYKDDERAFGVSSPLWDWLLGTMPERNK
;
A
#
# COMPACT_ATOMS: atom_id res chain seq x y z
N MET A 1 3.15 -14.06 14.22
CA MET A 1 3.80 -13.47 15.44
C MET A 1 2.71 -12.93 16.38
N LYS A 2 2.88 -12.96 17.72
CA LYS A 2 1.86 -12.39 18.65
C LYS A 2 2.01 -10.85 18.71
N PRO A 3 0.97 -10.05 18.37
CA PRO A 3 1.13 -8.59 18.32
C PRO A 3 1.35 -7.95 19.70
N ASN A 4 2.20 -6.92 19.74
CA ASN A 4 2.45 -6.05 20.88
C ASN A 4 1.79 -4.68 20.66
N HIS A 5 0.85 -4.34 21.53
CA HIS A 5 0.08 -3.09 21.43
C HIS A 5 0.78 -1.87 22.06
N LYS A 6 1.98 -2.04 22.61
CA LYS A 6 2.77 -0.96 23.22
C LYS A 6 4.18 -0.94 22.63
N GLY A 7 4.65 0.25 22.25
CA GLY A 7 6.02 0.46 21.78
C GLY A 7 6.14 0.60 20.26
N THR A 8 7.38 0.46 19.79
CA THR A 8 7.83 0.62 18.41
C THR A 8 9.12 -0.17 18.25
N ALA A 9 9.37 -0.75 17.08
CA ALA A 9 10.62 -1.44 16.79
C ALA A 9 11.82 -0.46 16.77
N GLN A 10 13.04 -0.97 16.72
CA GLN A 10 14.18 -0.17 16.24
C GLN A 10 14.65 -0.79 14.93
N LEU A 11 14.51 -0.07 13.82
CA LEU A 11 14.81 -0.63 12.49
C LEU A 11 16.27 -0.37 12.08
N PHE A 12 16.81 0.77 12.47
CA PHE A 12 18.19 1.17 12.16
C PHE A 12 18.93 1.65 13.41
N GLN A 13 20.20 1.29 13.51
CA GLN A 13 21.10 1.84 14.52
C GLN A 13 21.45 3.31 14.23
N ASN A 14 21.44 3.70 12.95
CA ASN A 14 21.69 5.07 12.53
C ASN A 14 20.48 5.97 12.88
N PRO A 15 20.65 7.02 13.71
CA PRO A 15 19.53 7.86 14.15
C PRO A 15 18.81 8.61 13.03
N PHE A 16 19.53 8.96 11.95
CA PHE A 16 18.94 9.65 10.81
C PHE A 16 18.05 8.70 9.99
N LEU A 17 18.54 7.50 9.67
CA LEU A 17 17.74 6.47 9.00
C LEU A 17 16.52 6.08 9.85
N GLU A 18 16.70 5.94 11.15
CA GLU A 18 15.63 5.61 12.08
C GLU A 18 14.53 6.69 12.09
N LYS A 19 14.92 7.97 12.06
CA LYS A 19 13.97 9.09 11.98
C LYS A 19 13.16 9.07 10.69
N LEU A 20 13.77 8.69 9.55
CA LEU A 20 13.08 8.59 8.26
C LEU A 20 12.01 7.48 8.23
N THR A 21 12.09 6.49 9.12
CA THR A 21 11.07 5.43 9.20
C THR A 21 9.75 5.90 9.80
N ARG A 22 9.74 7.06 10.48
CA ARG A 22 8.57 7.61 11.16
C ARG A 22 7.95 8.69 10.31
N THR A 23 6.67 8.55 9.98
CA THR A 23 5.98 9.52 9.15
C THR A 23 4.50 9.59 9.53
N HIS A 24 3.99 10.81 9.72
CA HIS A 24 2.57 11.02 9.87
C HIS A 24 1.85 10.70 8.55
N ILE A 25 0.82 9.85 8.59
CA ILE A 25 0.13 9.30 7.41
C ILE A 25 -0.33 10.35 6.38
N ALA A 26 -0.71 11.54 6.84
CA ALA A 26 -1.12 12.63 5.94
C ALA A 26 -0.03 13.04 4.95
N VAL A 27 1.25 12.95 5.32
CA VAL A 27 2.38 13.36 4.46
C VAL A 27 2.43 12.54 3.17
N PRO A 28 2.56 11.20 3.20
CA PRO A 28 2.60 10.41 1.97
C PRO A 28 1.27 10.50 1.20
N ILE A 29 0.12 10.49 1.88
CA ILE A 29 -1.19 10.65 1.21
C ILE A 29 -1.21 11.95 0.37
N SER A 30 -0.85 13.08 0.98
CA SER A 30 -0.82 14.36 0.27
C SER A 30 0.17 14.37 -0.88
N ILE A 31 1.37 13.82 -0.71
CA ILE A 31 2.38 13.73 -1.76
C ILE A 31 1.81 12.98 -2.98
N PHE A 32 1.26 11.79 -2.79
CA PHE A 32 0.81 10.96 -3.91
C PHE A 32 -0.46 11.49 -4.58
N ILE A 33 -1.38 12.11 -3.82
CA ILE A 33 -2.53 12.80 -4.41
C ILE A 33 -2.08 14.00 -5.27
N ILE A 34 -1.16 14.82 -4.76
CA ILE A 34 -0.65 15.99 -5.50
C ILE A 34 0.06 15.54 -6.78
N ILE A 35 0.89 14.50 -6.71
CA ILE A 35 1.58 13.96 -7.90
C ILE A 35 0.55 13.40 -8.90
N ALA A 36 -0.43 12.63 -8.44
CA ALA A 36 -1.48 12.09 -9.32
C ALA A 36 -2.21 13.22 -10.08
N ILE A 37 -2.66 14.26 -9.37
CA ILE A 37 -3.30 15.44 -9.98
C ILE A 37 -2.35 16.12 -10.96
N GLY A 38 -1.08 16.32 -10.57
CA GLY A 38 -0.06 16.93 -11.42
C GLY A 38 0.19 16.15 -12.71
N LEU A 39 0.22 14.81 -12.66
CA LEU A 39 0.39 13.95 -13.84
C LEU A 39 -0.79 14.07 -14.81
N ILE A 40 -2.03 14.05 -14.30
CA ILE A 40 -3.23 14.26 -15.13
C ILE A 40 -3.22 15.65 -15.77
N ALA A 41 -2.95 16.69 -14.99
CA ALA A 41 -2.87 18.06 -15.49
C ALA A 41 -1.77 18.23 -16.55
N TYR A 42 -0.60 17.63 -16.33
CA TYR A 42 0.49 17.63 -17.29
C TYR A 42 0.11 16.88 -18.58
N GLY A 43 -0.53 15.73 -18.45
CA GLY A 43 -1.05 14.95 -19.58
C GLY A 43 -2.04 15.74 -20.44
N PHE A 44 -2.94 16.51 -19.83
CA PHE A 44 -3.87 17.36 -20.55
C PHE A 44 -3.20 18.55 -21.23
N THR A 45 -2.35 19.28 -20.50
CA THR A 45 -1.71 20.51 -21.01
C THR A 45 -0.78 20.26 -22.19
N HIS A 46 -0.23 19.05 -22.31
CA HIS A 46 0.64 18.66 -23.42
C HIS A 46 -0.07 17.83 -24.50
N GLY A 47 -1.39 17.65 -24.40
CA GLY A 47 -2.18 16.91 -25.39
C GLY A 47 -1.89 15.40 -25.44
N PHE A 48 -1.34 14.83 -24.37
CA PHE A 48 -1.02 13.41 -24.27
C PHE A 48 -2.24 12.52 -24.02
N ILE A 49 -3.24 13.06 -23.33
CA ILE A 49 -4.48 12.36 -22.99
C ILE A 49 -5.69 13.27 -23.22
N THR A 50 -6.79 12.70 -23.69
CA THR A 50 -8.12 13.35 -23.74
C THR A 50 -8.90 13.05 -22.45
N VAL A 51 -9.96 13.81 -22.16
CA VAL A 51 -10.80 13.59 -20.97
C VAL A 51 -11.31 12.14 -20.89
N LEU A 52 -11.79 11.60 -22.01
CA LEU A 52 -12.29 10.22 -22.07
C LEU A 52 -11.17 9.21 -21.76
N SER A 53 -10.00 9.37 -22.38
CA SER A 53 -8.85 8.50 -22.11
C SER A 53 -8.36 8.62 -20.66
N ALA A 54 -8.37 9.83 -20.09
CA ALA A 54 -7.94 10.07 -18.72
C ALA A 54 -8.81 9.33 -17.71
N ILE A 55 -10.13 9.33 -17.89
CA ILE A 55 -11.06 8.56 -17.04
C ILE A 55 -10.72 7.06 -17.10
N GLY A 56 -10.65 6.50 -18.32
CA GLY A 56 -10.37 5.07 -18.51
C GLY A 56 -9.01 4.66 -17.96
N LEU A 57 -7.96 5.42 -18.27
CA LEU A 57 -6.60 5.18 -17.80
C LEU A 57 -6.48 5.32 -16.28
N PHE A 58 -7.12 6.32 -15.68
CA PHE A 58 -7.12 6.51 -14.24
C PHE A 58 -7.74 5.32 -13.51
N PHE A 59 -8.93 4.88 -13.91
CA PHE A 59 -9.55 3.71 -13.27
C PHE A 59 -8.80 2.41 -13.55
N SER A 60 -8.21 2.26 -14.74
CA SER A 60 -7.33 1.12 -15.05
C SER A 60 -6.09 1.11 -14.14
N GLY A 61 -5.46 2.27 -13.95
CA GLY A 61 -4.31 2.44 -13.08
C GLY A 61 -4.62 2.15 -11.62
N TRP A 62 -5.76 2.64 -11.12
CA TRP A 62 -6.21 2.32 -9.77
C TRP A 62 -6.49 0.82 -9.62
N PHE A 63 -7.19 0.21 -10.58
CA PHE A 63 -7.43 -1.23 -10.56
C PHE A 63 -6.12 -2.04 -10.56
N ILE A 64 -5.14 -1.68 -11.41
CA ILE A 64 -3.81 -2.28 -11.43
C ILE A 64 -3.12 -2.13 -10.07
N PHE A 65 -3.24 -0.96 -9.42
CA PHE A 65 -2.68 -0.77 -8.09
C PHE A 65 -3.26 -1.78 -7.08
N THR A 66 -4.57 -2.05 -7.09
CA THR A 66 -5.16 -3.03 -6.14
C THR A 66 -4.55 -4.43 -6.33
N PHE A 67 -4.14 -4.79 -7.55
CA PHE A 67 -3.43 -6.03 -7.80
C PHE A 67 -1.98 -5.98 -7.30
N ILE A 68 -1.27 -4.87 -7.55
CA ILE A 68 0.09 -4.64 -7.03
C ILE A 68 0.10 -4.72 -5.50
N GLU A 69 -0.88 -4.10 -4.84
CA GLU A 69 -1.08 -4.19 -3.39
C GLU A 69 -1.14 -5.64 -2.95
N TYR A 70 -2.03 -6.44 -3.55
CA TYR A 70 -2.18 -7.85 -3.19
C TYR A 70 -0.88 -8.65 -3.38
N ILE A 71 -0.23 -8.50 -4.54
CA ILE A 71 1.00 -9.25 -4.86
C ILE A 71 2.14 -8.83 -3.95
N ALA A 72 2.33 -7.53 -3.70
CA ALA A 72 3.36 -7.05 -2.80
C ALA A 72 3.09 -7.53 -1.36
N HIS A 73 1.86 -7.42 -0.90
CA HIS A 73 1.52 -7.84 0.45
C HIS A 73 1.74 -9.35 0.65
N ARG A 74 1.29 -10.17 -0.29
CA ARG A 74 1.45 -11.62 -0.20
C ARG A 74 2.89 -12.11 -0.37
N PHE A 75 3.61 -11.63 -1.39
CA PHE A 75 4.88 -12.25 -1.78
C PHE A 75 6.12 -11.45 -1.36
N LEU A 76 6.00 -10.15 -1.10
CA LEU A 76 7.11 -9.32 -0.63
C LEU A 76 7.01 -9.09 0.88
N PHE A 77 5.85 -8.67 1.37
CA PHE A 77 5.69 -8.34 2.80
C PHE A 77 5.57 -9.59 3.68
N HIS A 78 5.09 -10.69 3.11
CA HIS A 78 5.05 -12.02 3.73
C HIS A 78 5.97 -13.03 3.03
N MET A 79 7.12 -12.56 2.51
CA MET A 79 8.14 -13.45 1.96
C MET A 79 8.69 -14.41 3.03
N ASP A 80 9.13 -15.60 2.60
CA ASP A 80 9.83 -16.54 3.48
C ASP A 80 11.13 -15.92 4.04
N THR A 81 11.42 -16.22 5.30
CA THR A 81 12.58 -15.68 6.03
C THR A 81 13.69 -16.73 6.23
N ASP A 82 13.95 -17.51 5.18
CA ASP A 82 14.95 -18.59 5.12
C ASP A 82 16.42 -18.13 5.20
N THR A 83 16.66 -16.83 5.07
CA THR A 83 17.97 -16.18 5.13
C THR A 83 17.90 -14.90 5.94
N ASP A 84 19.01 -14.50 6.57
CA ASP A 84 19.07 -13.27 7.36
C ASP A 84 18.75 -12.02 6.52
N VAL A 85 19.13 -12.03 5.23
CA VAL A 85 18.82 -10.92 4.31
C VAL A 85 17.32 -10.80 4.10
N LYS A 86 16.63 -11.89 3.75
CA LYS A 86 15.16 -11.86 3.57
C LYS A 86 14.46 -11.51 4.87
N LYS A 87 14.91 -12.06 6.00
CA LYS A 87 14.38 -11.73 7.33
C LYS A 87 14.46 -10.24 7.61
N ASN A 88 15.60 -9.60 7.35
CA ASN A 88 15.76 -8.17 7.56
C ASN A 88 14.86 -7.34 6.62
N ILE A 89 14.81 -7.68 5.33
CA ILE A 89 13.95 -6.99 4.37
C ILE A 89 12.48 -7.12 4.78
N GLN A 90 12.01 -8.34 5.01
CA GLN A 90 10.63 -8.62 5.43
C GLN A 90 10.28 -7.84 6.70
N TYR A 91 11.16 -7.86 7.70
CA TYR A 91 10.92 -7.19 8.96
C TYR A 91 10.87 -5.65 8.81
N THR A 92 11.79 -5.07 8.04
CA THR A 92 11.80 -3.62 7.76
C THR A 92 10.56 -3.18 6.97
N PHE A 93 10.10 -3.97 6.01
CA PHE A 93 8.95 -3.61 5.18
C PHE A 93 7.61 -3.85 5.87
N HIS A 94 7.48 -4.92 6.66
CA HIS A 94 6.18 -5.32 7.20
C HIS A 94 6.19 -6.09 8.52
N GLY A 95 7.23 -6.86 8.84
CA GLY A 95 7.27 -7.64 10.09
C GLY A 95 7.16 -6.75 11.34
N ASN A 96 7.79 -5.57 11.33
CA ASN A 96 7.64 -4.59 12.41
C ASN A 96 6.20 -4.10 12.61
N HIS A 97 5.42 -4.03 11.53
CA HIS A 97 4.02 -3.66 11.59
C HIS A 97 3.15 -4.77 12.21
N HIS A 98 3.43 -6.04 11.89
CA HIS A 98 2.78 -7.18 12.56
C HIS A 98 3.14 -7.28 14.04
N GLU A 99 4.38 -6.91 14.41
CA GLU A 99 4.80 -6.87 15.79
C GLU A 99 4.15 -5.70 16.54
N TYR A 100 4.10 -4.50 15.96
CA TYR A 100 3.57 -3.30 16.57
C TYR A 100 2.44 -2.66 15.74
N PRO A 101 1.27 -3.30 15.59
CA PRO A 101 0.21 -2.81 14.69
C PRO A 101 -0.44 -1.50 15.14
N LYS A 102 -0.16 -1.06 16.37
CA LYS A 102 -0.65 0.21 16.94
C LYS A 102 0.36 1.36 16.84
N ASP A 103 1.57 1.12 16.31
CA ASP A 103 2.53 2.17 16.02
C ASP A 103 2.11 2.95 14.76
N LYS A 104 1.42 4.08 14.99
CA LYS A 104 0.85 4.93 13.94
C LYS A 104 1.89 5.64 13.08
N GLU A 105 3.13 5.77 13.56
CA GLU A 105 4.19 6.46 12.81
C GLU A 105 4.84 5.57 11.76
N ARG A 106 4.58 4.25 11.79
CA ARG A 106 5.23 3.25 10.93
C ARG A 106 4.27 2.37 10.14
N LEU A 107 3.01 2.79 10.02
CA LEU A 107 2.02 2.11 9.18
C LEU A 107 2.30 2.33 7.69
N ALA A 108 2.85 3.48 7.33
CA ALA A 108 3.21 3.80 5.96
C ALA A 108 4.69 3.53 5.71
N MET A 109 4.99 3.04 4.51
CA MET A 109 6.37 3.03 4.01
C MET A 109 6.94 4.45 4.00
N PRO A 110 8.24 4.65 4.30
CA PRO A 110 8.87 5.96 4.25
C PRO A 110 8.65 6.65 2.89
N PRO A 111 8.22 7.93 2.86
CA PRO A 111 7.87 8.60 1.61
C PRO A 111 8.97 8.56 0.54
N ILE A 112 10.24 8.63 0.94
CA ILE A 112 11.38 8.56 0.02
C ILE A 112 11.44 7.21 -0.71
N MET A 113 11.15 6.11 -0.02
CA MET A 113 11.13 4.78 -0.61
C MET A 113 9.93 4.62 -1.55
N SER A 114 8.76 5.09 -1.10
CA SER A 114 7.55 5.07 -1.93
C SER A 114 7.69 5.92 -3.20
N LEU A 115 8.38 7.06 -3.13
CA LEU A 115 8.69 7.90 -4.29
C LEU A 115 9.64 7.22 -5.26
N PHE A 116 10.68 6.54 -4.75
CA PHE A 116 11.60 5.76 -5.58
C PHE A 116 10.87 4.65 -6.34
N ILE A 117 10.06 3.84 -5.64
CA ILE A 117 9.27 2.75 -6.26
C ILE A 117 8.25 3.32 -7.25
N SER A 118 7.56 4.42 -6.90
CA SER A 118 6.61 5.09 -7.79
C SER A 118 7.27 5.60 -9.06
N SER A 119 8.49 6.12 -8.96
CA SER A 119 9.27 6.58 -10.11
C SER A 119 9.65 5.41 -11.02
N LEU A 120 10.06 4.27 -10.45
CA LEU A 120 10.32 3.05 -11.20
C LEU A 120 9.07 2.59 -11.96
N PHE A 121 7.92 2.53 -11.30
CA PHE A 121 6.65 2.21 -11.96
C PHE A 121 6.33 3.20 -13.08
N PHE A 122 6.56 4.50 -12.88
CA PHE A 122 6.36 5.50 -13.94
C PHE A 122 7.20 5.20 -15.18
N PHE A 123 8.50 4.94 -15.02
CA PHE A 123 9.36 4.65 -16.18
C PHE A 123 9.02 3.32 -16.85
N VAL A 124 8.74 2.26 -16.09
CA VAL A 124 8.31 0.98 -16.67
C VAL A 124 7.00 1.16 -17.45
N PHE A 125 6.02 1.86 -16.87
CA PHE A 125 4.73 2.08 -17.52
C PHE A 125 4.85 3.05 -18.69
N LYS A 126 5.83 3.97 -18.66
CA LYS A 126 6.16 4.83 -19.80
C LYS A 126 6.60 4.00 -21.01
N LEU A 127 7.41 2.97 -20.80
CA LEU A 127 7.87 2.09 -21.87
C LEU A 127 6.72 1.28 -22.48
N ILE A 128 5.73 0.88 -21.67
CA ILE A 128 4.61 0.05 -22.11
C ILE A 128 3.49 0.89 -22.75
N PHE A 129 3.13 2.02 -22.13
CA PHE A 129 1.94 2.80 -22.47
C PHE A 129 2.26 4.14 -23.16
N GLY A 130 3.53 4.50 -23.33
CA GLY A 130 3.94 5.74 -23.96
C GLY A 130 3.40 6.98 -23.24
N GLN A 131 2.69 7.84 -23.96
CA GLN A 131 2.12 9.06 -23.38
C GLN A 131 0.89 8.81 -22.49
N PHE A 132 0.23 7.65 -22.60
CA PHE A 132 -0.87 7.28 -21.72
C PHE A 132 -0.43 7.00 -20.27
N VAL A 133 0.89 6.95 -20.02
CA VAL A 133 1.48 6.82 -18.67
C VAL A 133 0.91 7.84 -17.67
N PHE A 134 0.61 9.06 -18.13
CA PHE A 134 0.18 10.15 -17.26
C PHE A 134 -1.21 9.88 -16.64
N GLY A 135 -2.10 9.24 -17.39
CA GLY A 135 -3.40 8.80 -16.87
C GLY A 135 -3.30 7.57 -15.97
N ILE A 136 -2.57 6.54 -16.43
CA ILE A 136 -2.52 5.26 -15.73
C ILE A 136 -1.71 5.33 -14.44
N VAL A 137 -0.57 6.04 -14.42
CA VAL A 137 0.22 6.20 -13.20
C VAL A 137 -0.48 7.15 -12.22
N SER A 138 -1.21 8.16 -12.69
CA SER A 138 -2.07 8.94 -11.80
C SER A 138 -3.08 8.07 -11.06
N GLY A 139 -3.75 7.15 -11.77
CA GLY A 139 -4.66 6.19 -11.16
C GLY A 139 -3.97 5.27 -10.16
N LEU A 140 -2.78 4.78 -10.51
CA LEU A 140 -1.97 3.92 -9.65
C LEU A 140 -1.57 4.62 -8.34
N LEU A 141 -1.08 5.86 -8.42
CA LEU A 141 -0.68 6.65 -7.25
C LEU A 141 -1.88 7.06 -6.39
N PHE A 142 -3.02 7.37 -7.00
CA PHE A 142 -4.26 7.58 -6.27
C PHE A 142 -4.68 6.31 -5.52
N GLY A 143 -4.63 5.14 -6.18
CA GLY A 143 -4.87 3.85 -5.54
C GLY A 143 -3.96 3.61 -4.34
N TYR A 144 -2.66 3.93 -4.47
CA TYR A 144 -1.71 3.85 -3.38
C TYR A 144 -2.07 4.77 -2.20
N ALA A 145 -2.46 6.02 -2.46
CA ALA A 145 -2.92 6.93 -1.42
C ALA A 145 -4.19 6.43 -0.71
N VAL A 146 -5.14 5.84 -1.46
CA VAL A 146 -6.34 5.20 -0.88
C VAL A 146 -5.96 4.01 -0.01
N TYR A 147 -5.05 3.14 -0.46
CA TYR A 147 -4.53 2.04 0.34
C TYR A 147 -3.91 2.53 1.66
N LEU A 148 -3.04 3.55 1.61
CA LEU A 148 -2.42 4.13 2.81
C LEU A 148 -3.48 4.65 3.79
N PHE A 149 -4.50 5.34 3.27
CA PHE A 149 -5.61 5.82 4.09
C PHE A 149 -6.39 4.68 4.73
N VAL A 150 -6.81 3.68 3.95
CA VAL A 150 -7.57 2.53 4.44
C VAL A 150 -6.76 1.76 5.47
N HIS A 151 -5.50 1.45 5.18
CA HIS A 151 -4.60 0.71 6.06
C HIS A 151 -4.40 1.43 7.40
N TYR A 152 -4.17 2.74 7.36
CA TYR A 152 -4.13 3.53 8.58
C TYR A 152 -5.46 3.50 9.32
N ALA A 153 -6.58 3.65 8.62
CA ALA A 153 -7.89 3.74 9.25
C ALA A 153 -8.31 2.46 9.95
N VAL A 154 -8.03 1.28 9.36
CA VAL A 154 -8.34 -0.03 9.96
C VAL A 154 -7.57 -0.26 11.26
N HIS A 155 -6.40 0.35 11.42
CA HIS A 155 -5.59 0.26 12.64
C HIS A 155 -5.87 1.36 13.66
N ALA A 156 -6.22 2.57 13.20
CA ALA A 156 -6.31 3.76 14.03
C ALA A 156 -7.73 4.08 14.55
N TYR A 157 -8.78 3.62 13.87
CA TYR A 157 -10.16 3.98 14.19
C TYR A 157 -11.06 2.75 14.39
N ALA A 158 -12.20 2.97 15.05
CA ALA A 158 -13.25 1.96 15.17
C ALA A 158 -13.90 1.68 13.79
N PRO A 159 -14.35 0.44 13.54
CA PRO A 159 -14.99 0.09 12.28
C PRO A 159 -16.29 0.90 12.08
N PRO A 160 -16.57 1.35 10.85
CA PRO A 160 -17.82 2.03 10.54
C PRO A 160 -19.02 1.06 10.66
N LYS A 161 -20.22 1.62 10.84
CA LYS A 161 -21.48 0.84 10.91
C LYS A 161 -22.11 0.59 9.53
N ASN A 162 -21.31 0.39 8.50
CA ASN A 162 -21.76 0.17 7.12
C ASN A 162 -20.94 -0.96 6.47
N PHE A 163 -21.12 -1.16 5.15
CA PHE A 163 -20.46 -2.25 4.42
C PHE A 163 -18.92 -2.19 4.46
N LEU A 164 -18.31 -1.01 4.66
CA LEU A 164 -16.85 -0.85 4.75
C LEU A 164 -16.25 -1.53 5.99
N LYS A 165 -17.07 -1.90 6.98
CA LYS A 165 -16.64 -2.70 8.14
C LYS A 165 -15.89 -3.97 7.73
N ILE A 166 -16.18 -4.52 6.55
CA ILE A 166 -15.49 -5.69 6.02
C ILE A 166 -13.97 -5.50 6.00
N LEU A 167 -13.46 -4.31 5.66
CA LEU A 167 -12.02 -4.04 5.56
C LEU A 167 -11.34 -4.12 6.93
N TRP A 168 -11.98 -3.61 7.98
CA TRP A 168 -11.51 -3.73 9.36
C TRP A 168 -11.45 -5.19 9.80
N VAL A 169 -12.52 -5.95 9.55
CA VAL A 169 -12.60 -7.35 9.97
C VAL A 169 -11.58 -8.19 9.21
N HIS A 170 -11.50 -8.03 7.89
CA HIS A 170 -10.61 -8.77 7.03
C HIS A 170 -9.14 -8.56 7.41
N HIS A 171 -8.72 -7.30 7.57
CA HIS A 171 -7.36 -6.99 7.97
C HIS A 171 -7.06 -7.33 9.45
N SER A 172 -8.07 -7.31 10.32
CA SER A 172 -7.90 -7.82 11.70
C SER A 172 -7.65 -9.32 11.73
N ILE A 173 -8.34 -10.11 10.89
CA ILE A 173 -8.07 -11.54 10.77
C ILE A 173 -6.62 -11.78 10.35
N HIS A 174 -6.14 -11.01 9.36
CA HIS A 174 -4.75 -11.07 8.90
C HIS A 174 -3.74 -10.87 10.04
N HIS A 175 -3.94 -9.84 10.89
CA HIS A 175 -2.99 -9.56 11.97
C HIS A 175 -3.11 -10.47 13.19
N TYR A 176 -4.32 -10.95 13.51
CA TYR A 176 -4.61 -11.56 14.82
C TYR A 176 -4.97 -13.04 14.76
N LYS A 177 -5.25 -13.59 13.57
CA LYS A 177 -5.66 -14.98 13.41
C LYS A 177 -4.79 -15.76 12.43
N ASP A 178 -4.60 -15.24 11.22
CA ASP A 178 -3.94 -15.96 10.13
C ASP A 178 -3.27 -14.96 9.18
N ASP A 179 -1.95 -14.81 9.31
CA ASP A 179 -1.13 -13.91 8.49
C ASP A 179 -0.82 -14.47 7.10
N GLU A 180 -1.24 -15.70 6.79
CA GLU A 180 -1.15 -16.31 5.44
C GLU A 180 -2.44 -16.13 4.61
N ARG A 181 -3.39 -15.33 5.11
CA ARG A 181 -4.69 -15.03 4.47
C ARG A 181 -5.00 -13.54 4.55
N ALA A 182 -6.02 -13.11 3.80
CA ALA A 182 -6.53 -11.73 3.85
C ALA A 182 -5.50 -10.65 3.51
N PHE A 183 -4.81 -10.81 2.38
CA PHE A 183 -3.76 -9.89 1.93
C PHE A 183 -4.33 -8.60 1.32
N GLY A 184 -5.57 -8.58 0.84
CA GLY A 184 -6.20 -7.36 0.35
C GLY A 184 -6.60 -6.42 1.48
N VAL A 185 -5.99 -5.24 1.54
CA VAL A 185 -6.27 -4.22 2.56
C VAL A 185 -7.33 -3.23 2.07
N SER A 186 -7.22 -2.76 0.83
CA SER A 186 -8.20 -1.84 0.21
C SER A 186 -9.47 -2.55 -0.24
N SER A 187 -9.39 -3.85 -0.54
CA SER A 187 -10.51 -4.69 -0.99
C SER A 187 -10.16 -6.18 -0.86
N PRO A 188 -11.13 -7.06 -0.51
CA PRO A 188 -10.92 -8.52 -0.49
C PRO A 188 -10.96 -9.17 -1.89
N LEU A 189 -11.09 -8.38 -2.97
CA LEU A 189 -11.31 -8.88 -4.34
C LEU A 189 -10.27 -9.95 -4.75
N TRP A 190 -8.99 -9.65 -4.57
CA TRP A 190 -7.91 -10.55 -5.00
C TRP A 190 -7.77 -11.76 -4.10
N ASP A 191 -8.10 -11.65 -2.81
CA ASP A 191 -8.21 -12.81 -1.93
C ASP A 191 -9.31 -13.77 -2.38
N TRP A 192 -10.45 -13.24 -2.82
CA TRP A 192 -11.55 -14.03 -3.35
C TRP A 192 -11.16 -14.70 -4.67
N LEU A 193 -10.55 -13.98 -5.61
CA LEU A 193 -10.14 -14.50 -6.90
C LEU A 193 -9.00 -15.54 -6.80
N LEU A 194 -8.05 -15.35 -5.88
CA LEU A 194 -6.82 -16.14 -5.80
C LEU A 194 -6.79 -17.11 -4.60
N GLY A 195 -7.93 -17.29 -3.94
CA GLY A 195 -8.14 -18.35 -2.95
C GLY A 195 -7.49 -18.10 -1.58
N THR A 196 -7.25 -16.84 -1.21
CA THR A 196 -6.65 -16.46 0.09
C THR A 196 -7.64 -15.77 1.05
N MET A 197 -8.94 -15.94 0.81
CA MET A 197 -9.98 -15.54 1.78
C MET A 197 -9.80 -16.27 3.12
N PRO A 198 -10.07 -15.60 4.25
CA PRO A 198 -10.15 -16.25 5.56
C PRO A 198 -11.15 -17.39 5.61
N GLU A 199 -10.77 -18.47 6.29
CA GLU A 199 -11.69 -19.57 6.60
C GLU A 199 -12.75 -19.10 7.60
N ARG A 200 -14.02 -19.36 7.33
CA ARG A 200 -15.14 -18.94 8.20
C ARG A 200 -15.15 -19.57 9.60
N ASN A 201 -14.33 -20.60 9.84
CA ASN A 201 -14.46 -21.52 10.99
C ASN A 201 -13.24 -21.53 11.94
N LYS A 202 -12.32 -20.57 11.86
CA LYS A 202 -11.22 -20.39 12.83
C LYS A 202 -11.22 -18.96 13.39
#